data_AF-A0A0R3UPN6-F1
#
_entry.id   AF-A0A0R3UPN6-F1
#
_cell.length_a   1.000
_cell.length_b   1.000
_cell.length_c   1.000
_cell.angle_alpha   90.00
_cell.angle_beta   90.00
_cell.angle_gamma   90.00
#
_symmetry.space_group_name_H-M   'P 1'
#
loop_
_entity.id
_entity.type
_entity.pdbx_description
1 polymer ?
#
loop_
_entity_poly.entity_id
_entity_poly.type
_entity_poly.pdbx_seq_one_letter_code
_entity_poly.pdbx_strand_id
1 'polypeptide(L)'
;MSTKILLNMVHNASIDDIEAVHYVGGRERGHVWEQLLLVLPQSVTLVLLSATLPNVVELADWLGRARGGSEIHVCQTLKRPVLLQHYLYMGRDRRSRNNLYLVVNKKSEYRHEGYEMAVVSWTNPMLVGDHGAEYRGGTNDSDGYEAISRAQINTWKCLTGVLQKHDLLPAIAFVLSRALIMSLVQQFDSVDLLNGVEKKEVSSVLHKCLSTRLEACDKEVSQVILLQNLTVCDITFKHSGMILLLKGLSNHVQILV
;
A
#
# COMPACT_ATOMS: atom_id res chain seq x y z
N MET A 1 1.16 -18.09 11.30
CA MET A 1 1.61 -19.44 10.85
C MET A 1 1.39 -19.55 9.35
N SER A 2 2.30 -20.15 8.56
CA SER A 2 2.08 -20.25 7.10
C SER A 2 1.21 -21.47 6.75
N THR A 3 0.48 -21.41 5.63
CA THR A 3 -0.44 -22.48 5.18
C THR A 3 0.25 -23.82 4.97
N LYS A 4 1.53 -23.82 4.55
CA LYS A 4 2.33 -25.03 4.39
C LYS A 4 2.72 -25.65 5.74
N ILE A 5 2.98 -24.82 6.76
CA ILE A 5 3.25 -25.31 8.12
C ILE A 5 1.97 -25.85 8.73
N LEU A 6 0.82 -25.20 8.49
CA LEU A 6 -0.50 -25.69 8.88
C LEU A 6 -0.81 -27.06 8.26
N LEU A 7 -0.61 -27.25 6.95
CA LEU A 7 -0.79 -28.55 6.30
C LEU A 7 0.09 -29.64 6.91
N ASN A 8 1.38 -29.34 7.15
CA ASN A 8 2.30 -30.28 7.79
C ASN A 8 1.94 -30.57 9.26
N MET A 9 1.29 -29.63 9.96
CA MET A 9 0.84 -29.83 11.32
C MET A 9 -0.49 -30.59 11.39
N VAL A 10 -1.43 -30.39 10.45
CA VAL A 10 -2.63 -31.22 10.32
C VAL A 10 -2.26 -32.68 10.09
N HIS A 11 -1.18 -32.95 9.35
CA HIS A 11 -0.68 -34.31 9.17
C HIS A 11 -0.06 -34.93 10.44
N ASN A 12 0.31 -34.12 11.46
CA ASN A 12 1.11 -34.57 12.61
C ASN A 12 0.48 -34.30 14.00
N ALA A 13 -0.58 -33.47 14.14
CA ALA A 13 -1.30 -33.21 15.40
C ALA A 13 -2.61 -32.40 15.22
N SER A 14 -3.50 -32.45 16.22
CA SER A 14 -4.76 -31.68 16.31
C SER A 14 -4.54 -30.17 16.27
N ILE A 15 -5.30 -29.50 15.41
CA ILE A 15 -5.41 -28.04 15.33
C ILE A 15 -6.89 -27.71 15.57
N ASP A 16 -7.17 -26.88 16.57
CA ASP A 16 -8.54 -26.58 16.97
C ASP A 16 -9.12 -25.37 16.19
N ASP A 17 -8.29 -24.44 15.70
CA ASP A 17 -8.78 -23.23 14.99
C ASP A 17 -7.85 -22.80 13.83
N ILE A 18 -8.44 -22.44 12.68
CA ILE A 18 -7.75 -21.83 11.53
C ILE A 18 -8.33 -20.44 11.29
N GLU A 19 -7.47 -19.42 11.34
CA GLU A 19 -7.85 -18.05 10.99
C GLU A 19 -7.31 -17.64 9.62
N ALA A 20 -8.19 -17.02 8.82
CA ALA A 20 -7.95 -16.30 7.57
C ALA A 20 -7.67 -17.14 6.30
N VAL A 21 -8.71 -17.28 5.47
CA VAL A 21 -8.66 -17.87 4.12
C VAL A 21 -8.82 -16.76 3.09
N HIS A 22 -7.72 -16.05 2.88
CA HIS A 22 -7.53 -15.26 1.67
C HIS A 22 -6.62 -16.10 0.76
N TYR A 23 -6.84 -16.06 -0.57
CA TYR A 23 -6.03 -16.75 -1.60
C TYR A 23 -6.47 -18.15 -2.08
N VAL A 24 -7.72 -18.59 -1.87
CA VAL A 24 -8.22 -19.83 -2.53
C VAL A 24 -8.18 -19.72 -4.07
N GLY A 25 -8.43 -18.52 -4.62
CA GLY A 25 -8.37 -18.29 -6.08
C GLY A 25 -6.97 -18.09 -6.67
N GLY A 26 -5.89 -18.18 -5.89
CA GLY A 26 -4.54 -17.96 -6.42
C GLY A 26 -4.02 -19.19 -7.17
N ARG A 27 -3.65 -19.06 -8.45
CA ARG A 27 -3.18 -20.20 -9.29
C ARG A 27 -2.08 -21.06 -8.63
N GLU A 28 -1.16 -20.43 -7.91
CA GLU A 28 -0.02 -21.14 -7.27
C GLU A 28 -0.29 -21.60 -5.83
N ARG A 29 -1.28 -21.01 -5.14
CA ARG A 29 -1.51 -21.25 -3.69
C ARG A 29 -2.90 -21.81 -3.37
N GLY A 30 -3.82 -21.75 -4.33
CA GLY A 30 -5.21 -22.20 -4.19
C GLY A 30 -5.31 -23.69 -3.97
N HIS A 31 -4.51 -24.50 -4.69
CA HIS A 31 -4.49 -25.95 -4.51
C HIS A 31 -4.09 -26.38 -3.09
N VAL A 32 -3.20 -25.63 -2.43
CA VAL A 32 -2.79 -25.91 -1.05
C VAL A 32 -3.95 -25.67 -0.08
N TRP A 33 -4.71 -24.61 -0.30
CA TRP A 33 -5.90 -24.31 0.49
C TRP A 33 -7.01 -25.34 0.28
N GLU A 34 -7.25 -25.74 -0.97
CA GLU A 34 -8.22 -26.77 -1.30
C GLU A 34 -7.87 -28.10 -0.63
N GLN A 35 -6.62 -28.56 -0.77
CA GLN A 35 -6.14 -29.78 -0.11
C GLN A 35 -6.27 -29.70 1.42
N LEU A 36 -5.87 -28.58 2.03
CA LEU A 36 -5.98 -28.38 3.47
C LEU A 36 -7.43 -28.48 3.94
N LEU A 37 -8.35 -27.78 3.26
CA LEU A 37 -9.77 -27.76 3.62
C LEU A 37 -10.45 -29.13 3.47
N LEU A 38 -9.99 -29.96 2.54
CA LEU A 38 -10.49 -31.32 2.32
C LEU A 38 -9.94 -32.34 3.33
N VAL A 39 -8.65 -32.22 3.71
CA VAL A 39 -7.97 -33.20 4.57
C VAL A 39 -8.23 -32.96 6.06
N LEU A 40 -8.63 -31.75 6.45
CA LEU A 40 -8.91 -31.41 7.85
C LEU A 40 -9.97 -32.33 8.48
N PRO A 41 -9.74 -32.87 9.69
CA PRO A 41 -10.71 -33.71 10.39
C PRO A 41 -12.09 -33.03 10.55
N GLN A 42 -13.16 -33.83 10.58
CA GLN A 42 -14.53 -33.30 10.73
C GLN A 42 -14.78 -32.65 12.10
N SER A 43 -14.00 -33.00 13.13
CA SER A 43 -14.10 -32.42 14.47
C SER A 43 -13.62 -30.96 14.55
N VAL A 44 -12.90 -30.47 13.53
CA VAL A 44 -12.33 -29.12 13.52
C VAL A 44 -13.38 -28.11 13.05
N THR A 45 -13.57 -27.06 13.85
CA THR A 45 -14.43 -25.93 13.47
C THR A 45 -13.69 -25.01 12.51
N LEU A 46 -14.32 -24.65 11.39
CA LEU A 46 -13.71 -23.76 10.40
C LEU A 46 -14.23 -22.33 10.56
N VAL A 47 -13.31 -21.38 10.77
CA VAL A 47 -13.60 -19.94 10.76
C VAL A 47 -12.93 -19.29 9.56
N LEU A 48 -13.70 -19.10 8.48
CA LEU A 48 -13.18 -18.61 7.20
C LEU A 48 -13.37 -17.09 7.09
N LEU A 49 -12.29 -16.34 7.28
CA LEU A 49 -12.28 -14.89 7.04
C LEU A 49 -11.76 -14.61 5.63
N SER A 50 -12.56 -13.93 4.81
CA SER A 50 -12.21 -13.53 3.45
C SER A 50 -12.60 -12.08 3.14
N ALA A 51 -12.05 -11.54 2.05
CA ALA A 51 -12.51 -10.27 1.49
C ALA A 51 -13.85 -10.49 0.78
N THR A 52 -14.50 -9.42 0.31
CA THR A 52 -15.76 -9.54 -0.45
C THR A 52 -15.57 -10.42 -1.69
N LEU A 53 -16.26 -11.56 -1.72
CA LEU A 53 -16.31 -12.50 -2.84
C LEU A 53 -17.73 -12.52 -3.43
N PRO A 54 -17.88 -12.47 -4.77
CA PRO A 54 -19.20 -12.49 -5.39
C PRO A 54 -19.89 -13.86 -5.31
N ASN A 55 -19.13 -14.96 -5.27
CA ASN A 55 -19.62 -16.34 -5.33
C ASN A 55 -19.49 -17.09 -3.98
N VAL A 56 -19.67 -16.38 -2.85
CA VAL A 56 -19.43 -16.97 -1.52
C VAL A 56 -20.39 -18.11 -1.17
N VAL A 57 -21.63 -18.06 -1.67
CA VAL A 57 -22.64 -19.11 -1.40
C VAL A 57 -22.26 -20.40 -2.10
N GLU A 58 -21.86 -20.33 -3.38
CA GLU A 58 -21.39 -21.50 -4.14
C GLU A 58 -20.15 -22.14 -3.48
N LEU A 59 -19.24 -21.30 -2.97
CA LEU A 59 -18.06 -21.76 -2.25
C LEU A 59 -18.43 -22.48 -0.94
N ALA A 60 -19.36 -21.91 -0.17
CA ALA A 60 -19.84 -22.52 1.07
C ALA A 60 -20.57 -23.85 0.79
N ASP A 61 -21.43 -23.89 -0.22
CA ASP A 61 -22.14 -25.09 -0.65
C ASP A 61 -21.18 -26.21 -1.08
N TRP A 62 -20.17 -25.87 -1.89
CA TRP A 62 -19.14 -26.83 -2.29
C TRP A 62 -18.37 -27.35 -1.08
N LEU A 63 -17.93 -26.47 -0.19
CA LEU A 63 -17.14 -26.85 0.98
C LEU A 63 -17.94 -27.71 1.96
N GLY A 64 -19.22 -27.40 2.17
CA GLY A 64 -20.12 -28.18 3.01
C GLY A 64 -20.30 -29.61 2.48
N ARG A 65 -20.55 -29.76 1.16
CA ARG A 65 -20.63 -31.08 0.51
C ARG A 65 -19.30 -31.83 0.61
N ALA A 66 -18.19 -31.15 0.33
CA ALA A 66 -16.87 -31.77 0.33
C ALA A 66 -16.43 -32.25 1.72
N ARG A 67 -16.94 -31.63 2.79
CA ARG A 67 -16.71 -32.02 4.19
C ARG A 67 -17.81 -32.90 4.77
N GLY A 68 -18.47 -33.71 3.95
CA GLY A 68 -19.43 -34.71 4.42
C GLY A 68 -20.77 -34.12 4.90
N GLY A 69 -21.19 -33.00 4.32
CA GLY A 69 -22.47 -32.35 4.63
C GLY A 69 -22.41 -31.41 5.84
N SER A 70 -21.23 -30.85 6.17
CA SER A 70 -21.13 -29.83 7.21
C SER A 70 -21.97 -28.60 6.87
N GLU A 71 -22.69 -28.08 7.85
CA GLU A 71 -23.41 -26.80 7.73
C GLU A 71 -22.40 -25.64 7.73
N ILE A 72 -22.52 -24.75 6.73
CA ILE A 72 -21.64 -23.58 6.61
C ILE A 72 -22.49 -22.32 6.59
N HIS A 73 -22.32 -21.48 7.61
CA HIS A 73 -23.02 -20.21 7.68
C HIS A 73 -22.21 -19.11 6.97
N VAL A 74 -22.85 -18.45 6.00
CA VAL A 74 -22.26 -17.35 5.27
C VAL A 74 -22.70 -16.02 5.85
N CYS A 75 -21.75 -15.24 6.35
CA CYS A 75 -21.95 -13.87 6.81
C CYS A 75 -21.23 -12.91 5.85
N GLN A 76 -21.97 -12.18 5.02
CA GLN A 76 -21.41 -11.20 4.09
C GLN A 76 -21.98 -9.80 4.32
N THR A 77 -21.13 -8.79 4.16
CA THR A 77 -21.55 -7.39 4.10
C THR A 77 -20.85 -6.69 2.93
N LEU A 78 -21.61 -5.88 2.19
CA LEU A 78 -21.06 -4.97 1.18
C LEU A 78 -20.79 -3.58 1.76
N LYS A 79 -21.23 -3.31 2.99
CA LYS A 79 -21.08 -2.01 3.63
C LYS A 79 -19.66 -1.86 4.18
N ARG A 80 -18.94 -0.85 3.68
CA ARG A 80 -17.65 -0.45 4.25
C ARG A 80 -17.87 0.32 5.56
N PRO A 81 -17.14 -0.02 6.65
CA PRO A 81 -17.20 0.76 7.89
C PRO A 81 -16.71 2.20 7.72
N VAL A 82 -15.67 2.39 6.88
CA VAL A 82 -15.11 3.70 6.55
C VAL A 82 -15.41 4.01 5.09
N LEU A 83 -16.10 5.12 4.86
CA LEU A 83 -16.47 5.59 3.51
C LEU A 83 -15.25 6.20 2.83
N LEU A 84 -15.02 5.81 1.57
CA LEU A 84 -13.87 6.27 0.78
C LEU A 84 -14.29 7.37 -0.19
N GLN A 85 -13.33 8.22 -0.53
CA GLN A 85 -13.43 9.18 -1.62
C GLN A 85 -12.28 8.91 -2.59
N HIS A 86 -12.56 8.99 -3.88
CA HIS A 86 -11.55 8.78 -4.92
C HIS A 86 -11.25 10.10 -5.59
N TYR A 87 -9.97 10.44 -5.68
CA TYR A 87 -9.49 11.66 -6.31
C TYR A 87 -8.53 11.34 -7.45
N LEU A 88 -8.49 12.20 -8.46
CA LEU A 88 -7.47 12.23 -9.48
C LEU A 88 -6.55 13.43 -9.24
N TYR A 89 -5.25 13.16 -9.13
CA TYR A 89 -4.23 14.19 -8.99
C TYR A 89 -3.56 14.46 -10.34
N MET A 90 -3.59 15.71 -10.79
CA MET A 90 -3.04 16.14 -12.10
C MET A 90 -1.94 17.20 -11.96
N GLY A 91 -1.34 17.34 -10.77
CA GLY A 91 -0.26 18.28 -10.54
C GLY A 91 1.08 17.81 -11.11
N ARG A 92 1.75 18.69 -11.87
CA ARG A 92 3.07 18.44 -12.49
C ARG A 92 4.09 19.53 -12.19
N ASP A 93 3.61 20.73 -11.89
CA ASP A 93 4.42 21.91 -11.66
C ASP A 93 3.83 22.77 -10.53
N ARG A 94 4.46 23.93 -10.28
CA ARG A 94 3.99 24.86 -9.23
C ARG A 94 2.59 25.42 -9.47
N ARG A 95 2.10 25.50 -10.70
CA ARG A 95 0.78 26.06 -11.03
C ARG A 95 -0.33 25.03 -10.81
N SER A 96 -0.09 23.84 -11.31
CA SER A 96 -0.99 22.69 -11.21
C SER A 96 -0.87 21.92 -9.90
N ARG A 97 0.02 22.34 -8.97
CA ARG A 97 0.32 21.60 -7.74
C ARG A 97 -0.91 21.24 -6.91
N ASN A 98 -1.98 22.05 -6.96
CA ASN A 98 -3.22 21.85 -6.20
C ASN A 98 -4.33 21.13 -6.99
N ASN A 99 -4.04 20.64 -8.20
CA ASN A 99 -5.06 20.05 -9.08
C ASN A 99 -5.41 18.64 -8.61
N LEU A 100 -6.37 18.57 -7.68
CA LEU A 100 -6.91 17.36 -7.07
C LEU A 100 -8.43 17.33 -7.26
N TYR A 101 -8.94 16.37 -8.03
CA TYR A 101 -10.34 16.33 -8.46
C TYR A 101 -11.08 15.14 -7.88
N LEU A 102 -12.21 15.37 -7.19
CA LEU A 102 -13.05 14.32 -6.63
C LEU A 102 -13.85 13.62 -7.74
N VAL A 103 -13.63 12.32 -7.95
CA VAL A 103 -14.34 11.52 -8.97
C VAL A 103 -15.35 10.54 -8.37
N VAL A 104 -15.19 10.13 -7.11
CA VAL A 104 -16.18 9.32 -6.40
C VAL A 104 -16.31 9.83 -4.97
N ASN A 105 -17.54 10.13 -4.55
CA ASN A 105 -17.82 10.68 -3.23
C ASN A 105 -17.99 9.59 -2.15
N LYS A 106 -18.22 10.01 -0.89
CA LYS A 106 -18.43 9.10 0.26
C LYS A 106 -19.64 8.17 0.11
N LYS A 107 -20.60 8.51 -0.76
CA LYS A 107 -21.77 7.67 -1.07
C LYS A 107 -21.51 6.67 -2.20
N SER A 108 -20.26 6.56 -2.66
CA SER A 108 -19.88 5.76 -3.84
C SER A 108 -20.55 6.21 -5.14
N GLU A 109 -20.96 7.48 -5.23
CA GLU A 109 -21.51 8.07 -6.45
C GLU A 109 -20.39 8.64 -7.32
N TYR A 110 -20.38 8.27 -8.60
CA TYR A 110 -19.45 8.79 -9.59
C TYR A 110 -19.79 10.24 -9.98
N ARG A 111 -18.78 11.10 -10.00
CA ARG A 111 -18.88 12.51 -10.40
C ARG A 111 -18.18 12.72 -11.73
N HIS A 112 -18.99 12.84 -12.78
CA HIS A 112 -18.49 13.04 -14.14
C HIS A 112 -17.70 14.35 -14.29
N GLU A 113 -18.20 15.45 -13.71
CA GLU A 113 -17.55 16.76 -13.71
C GLU A 113 -16.10 16.72 -13.19
N GLY A 114 -15.87 15.99 -12.08
CA GLY A 114 -14.52 15.84 -11.52
C GLY A 114 -13.57 15.10 -12.45
N TYR A 115 -14.06 14.14 -13.22
CA TYR A 115 -13.28 13.43 -14.22
C TYR A 115 -12.98 14.32 -15.43
N GLU A 116 -13.99 15.02 -15.95
CA GLU A 116 -13.81 15.95 -17.07
C GLU A 116 -12.79 17.04 -16.74
N MET A 117 -12.89 17.64 -15.55
CA MET A 117 -11.93 18.65 -15.08
C MET A 117 -10.51 18.08 -14.94
N ALA A 118 -10.37 16.83 -14.51
CA ALA A 118 -9.08 16.16 -14.46
C ALA A 118 -8.50 15.92 -15.87
N VAL A 119 -9.33 15.51 -16.84
CA VAL A 119 -8.92 15.32 -18.24
C VAL A 119 -8.51 16.65 -18.87
N VAL A 120 -9.28 17.73 -18.63
CA VAL A 120 -8.94 19.08 -19.08
C VAL A 120 -7.62 19.54 -18.46
N SER A 121 -7.42 19.34 -17.15
CA SER A 121 -6.15 19.65 -16.48
C SER A 121 -4.97 18.86 -17.04
N TRP A 122 -5.20 17.62 -17.49
CA TRP A 122 -4.16 16.76 -18.05
C TRP A 122 -3.78 17.15 -19.49
N THR A 123 -4.79 17.48 -20.31
CA THR A 123 -4.63 17.77 -21.75
C THR A 123 -4.27 19.23 -22.02
N ASN A 124 -4.84 20.16 -21.25
CA ASN A 124 -4.68 21.61 -21.41
C ASN A 124 -4.23 22.28 -20.09
N PRO A 125 -3.00 22.04 -19.63
CA PRO A 125 -2.51 22.61 -18.36
C PRO A 125 -2.49 24.14 -18.34
N MET A 126 -2.55 24.81 -19.50
CA MET A 126 -2.63 26.28 -19.60
C MET A 126 -3.99 26.87 -19.21
N LEU A 127 -5.09 26.09 -19.29
CA LEU A 127 -6.45 26.59 -19.00
C LEU A 127 -6.79 26.57 -17.50
N VAL A 128 -6.00 25.87 -16.70
CA VAL A 128 -6.28 25.59 -15.28
C VAL A 128 -5.24 26.24 -14.36
N GLY A 129 -4.25 26.94 -14.95
CA GLY A 129 -3.23 27.70 -14.22
C GLY A 129 -3.60 29.16 -14.04
N ASP A 130 -3.22 29.73 -12.88
CA ASP A 130 -3.32 31.16 -12.59
C ASP A 130 -2.67 32.00 -13.72
N HIS A 131 -3.36 33.04 -14.18
CA HIS A 131 -3.05 33.76 -15.42
C HIS A 131 -1.73 34.54 -15.27
N GLY A 132 -0.68 34.21 -16.05
CA GLY A 132 0.44 35.16 -16.22
C GLY A 132 1.86 34.69 -16.51
N ALA A 133 2.12 33.51 -17.11
CA ALA A 133 3.46 33.30 -17.70
C ALA A 133 3.49 32.25 -18.82
N GLU A 134 4.25 32.55 -19.88
CA GLU A 134 4.42 31.74 -21.09
C GLU A 134 4.82 30.30 -20.80
N TYR A 135 4.15 29.37 -21.49
CA TYR A 135 4.41 27.94 -21.47
C TYR A 135 5.38 27.59 -22.60
N ARG A 136 6.57 27.09 -22.26
CA ARG A 136 7.42 26.38 -23.23
C ARG A 136 6.98 24.92 -23.28
N GLY A 137 6.44 24.51 -24.43
CA GLY A 137 5.91 23.18 -24.69
C GLY A 137 6.90 22.07 -24.36
N GLY A 138 6.45 21.12 -23.54
CA GLY A 138 7.11 19.83 -23.40
C GLY A 138 6.76 18.95 -24.60
N THR A 139 7.77 18.56 -25.36
CA THR A 139 7.68 17.61 -26.47
C THR A 139 7.14 16.27 -26.01
N ASN A 140 6.50 15.55 -26.93
CA ASN A 140 6.07 14.17 -26.76
C ASN A 140 7.26 13.29 -26.32
N ASP A 141 7.32 12.90 -25.05
CA ASP A 141 8.19 11.81 -24.61
C ASP A 141 7.47 10.49 -24.87
N SER A 142 7.59 10.05 -26.12
CA SER A 142 7.58 8.65 -26.47
C SER A 142 9.00 8.12 -26.25
N ASP A 143 9.43 7.88 -25.00
CA ASP A 143 10.71 7.22 -24.77
C ASP A 143 10.78 6.52 -23.40
N GLY A 144 11.24 5.26 -23.45
CA GLY A 144 12.16 4.66 -22.47
C GLY A 144 11.68 4.44 -21.04
N TYR A 145 11.63 3.18 -20.63
CA TYR A 145 11.48 2.73 -19.24
C TYR A 145 12.75 2.97 -18.39
N GLU A 146 13.56 3.99 -18.68
CA GLU A 146 14.87 4.21 -18.05
C GLU A 146 15.05 5.68 -17.65
N ALA A 147 15.27 5.89 -16.36
CA ALA A 147 15.34 7.16 -15.60
C ALA A 147 13.97 7.81 -15.25
N ILE A 148 13.72 7.96 -13.94
CA ILE A 148 12.64 8.82 -13.43
C ILE A 148 12.91 10.24 -13.91
N SER A 149 12.05 10.77 -14.76
CA SER A 149 12.17 12.15 -15.21
C SER A 149 12.00 13.08 -14.02
N ARG A 150 12.76 14.19 -13.97
CA ARG A 150 12.64 15.22 -12.90
C ARG A 150 11.20 15.68 -12.67
N ALA A 151 10.36 15.59 -13.72
CA ALA A 151 8.94 15.86 -13.65
C ALA A 151 8.20 14.94 -12.67
N GLN A 152 8.48 13.63 -12.67
CA GLN A 152 7.84 12.68 -11.74
C GLN A 152 8.20 12.99 -10.28
N ILE A 153 9.46 13.30 -9.96
CA ILE A 153 9.86 13.69 -8.60
C ILE A 153 9.13 14.97 -8.16
N ASN A 154 9.01 15.95 -9.06
CA ASN A 154 8.27 17.18 -8.76
C ASN A 154 6.78 16.91 -8.52
N THR A 155 6.16 16.01 -9.29
CA THR A 155 4.78 15.55 -9.05
C THR A 155 4.63 14.99 -7.64
N TRP A 156 5.53 14.10 -7.21
CA TRP A 156 5.50 13.50 -5.88
C TRP A 156 5.68 14.54 -4.76
N LYS A 157 6.62 15.48 -4.90
CA LYS A 157 6.80 16.58 -3.93
C LYS A 157 5.56 17.48 -3.84
N CYS A 158 4.95 17.81 -4.98
CA CYS A 158 3.73 18.60 -5.01
C CYS A 158 2.56 17.84 -4.37
N LEU A 159 2.43 16.54 -4.63
CA LEU A 159 1.42 15.68 -4.03
C LEU A 159 1.56 15.64 -2.50
N THR A 160 2.77 15.42 -1.98
CA THR A 160 3.01 15.45 -0.52
C THR A 160 2.58 16.78 0.09
N GLY A 161 2.91 17.90 -0.56
CA GLY A 161 2.48 19.22 -0.09
C GLY A 161 0.96 19.41 -0.08
N VAL A 162 0.24 18.86 -1.07
CA VAL A 162 -1.23 18.84 -1.08
C VAL A 162 -1.78 17.97 0.04
N LEU A 163 -1.26 16.77 0.22
CA LEU A 163 -1.71 15.87 1.29
C LEU A 163 -1.52 16.50 2.67
N GLN A 164 -0.37 17.14 2.90
CA GLN A 164 -0.11 17.86 4.15
C GLN A 164 -1.05 19.06 4.35
N LYS A 165 -1.24 19.88 3.30
CA LYS A 165 -2.13 21.05 3.35
C LYS A 165 -3.58 20.68 3.66
N HIS A 166 -4.04 19.53 3.16
CA HIS A 166 -5.40 19.04 3.34
C HIS A 166 -5.58 18.12 4.55
N ASP A 167 -4.55 17.97 5.39
CA ASP A 167 -4.57 17.08 6.56
C ASP A 167 -4.94 15.62 6.19
N LEU A 168 -4.34 15.14 5.10
CA LEU A 168 -4.54 13.79 4.54
C LEU A 168 -3.35 12.85 4.82
N LEU A 169 -2.43 13.26 5.70
CA LEU A 169 -1.37 12.41 6.22
C LEU A 169 -1.86 11.70 7.51
N PRO A 170 -1.44 10.46 7.79
CA PRO A 170 -0.46 9.64 7.06
C PRO A 170 -0.97 9.10 5.72
N ALA A 171 -0.06 8.79 4.79
CA ALA A 171 -0.37 8.30 3.45
C ALA A 171 0.49 7.09 3.04
N ILE A 172 -0.12 6.15 2.32
CA ILE A 172 0.57 5.00 1.73
C ILE A 172 0.57 5.15 0.21
N ALA A 173 1.76 5.17 -0.39
CA ALA A 173 1.95 5.26 -1.83
C ALA A 173 2.32 3.89 -2.40
N PHE A 174 1.49 3.32 -3.27
CA PHE A 174 1.81 2.04 -3.89
C PHE A 174 2.64 2.24 -5.15
N VAL A 175 3.91 1.85 -5.09
CA VAL A 175 4.83 1.86 -6.23
C VAL A 175 5.19 0.43 -6.64
N LEU A 176 4.87 0.06 -7.89
CA LEU A 176 4.99 -1.32 -8.37
C LEU A 176 6.39 -1.68 -8.93
N SER A 177 7.41 -0.85 -8.68
CA SER A 177 8.79 -1.09 -9.10
C SER A 177 9.76 -0.82 -7.96
N ARG A 178 10.58 -1.82 -7.61
CA ARG A 178 11.61 -1.69 -6.57
C ARG A 178 12.62 -0.59 -6.90
N ALA A 179 13.05 -0.53 -8.17
CA ALA A 179 13.98 0.49 -8.65
C ALA A 179 13.35 1.89 -8.56
N LEU A 180 12.06 2.01 -8.86
CA LEU A 180 11.34 3.29 -8.76
C LEU A 180 11.23 3.75 -7.32
N ILE A 181 10.88 2.86 -6.38
CA ILE A 181 10.85 3.17 -4.94
C ILE A 181 12.20 3.77 -4.50
N MET A 182 13.30 3.07 -4.80
CA MET A 182 14.63 3.51 -4.39
C MET A 182 15.00 4.88 -4.99
N SER A 183 14.72 5.08 -6.28
CA SER A 183 15.03 6.34 -6.96
C SER A 183 14.15 7.52 -6.50
N LEU A 184 12.88 7.26 -6.16
CA LEU A 184 12.00 8.28 -5.56
C LEU A 184 12.52 8.68 -4.19
N VAL A 185 12.70 7.69 -3.32
CA VAL A 185 13.07 7.88 -1.92
C VAL A 185 14.38 8.64 -1.76
N GLN A 186 15.40 8.34 -2.58
CA GLN A 186 16.67 9.09 -2.60
C GLN A 186 16.51 10.56 -2.99
N GLN A 187 15.41 10.94 -3.65
CA GLN A 187 15.14 12.31 -4.09
C GLN A 187 14.16 13.06 -3.19
N PHE A 188 13.63 12.38 -2.17
CA PHE A 188 12.75 12.94 -1.14
C PHE A 188 13.50 13.61 0.01
N ASP A 189 14.84 13.68 0.00
CA ASP A 189 15.67 14.30 1.05
C ASP A 189 15.26 15.73 1.44
N SER A 190 14.58 16.46 0.55
CA SER A 190 14.11 17.83 0.81
C SER A 190 12.76 17.92 1.51
N VAL A 191 12.07 16.80 1.74
CA VAL A 191 10.75 16.77 2.38
C VAL A 191 10.95 16.35 3.83
N ASP A 192 10.51 17.22 4.73
CA ASP A 192 10.65 17.05 6.16
C ASP A 192 9.29 17.28 6.82
N LEU A 193 8.71 16.20 7.35
CA LEU A 193 7.37 16.23 7.94
C LEU A 193 7.40 16.38 9.46
N LEU A 194 8.58 16.25 10.09
CA LEU A 194 8.72 16.33 11.54
C LEU A 194 9.27 17.68 11.99
N ASN A 195 8.81 18.12 13.16
CA ASN A 195 9.46 19.21 13.87
C ASN A 195 10.72 18.72 14.62
N GLY A 196 11.55 19.66 15.07
CA GLY A 196 12.83 19.34 15.72
C GLY A 196 12.72 18.53 17.03
N VAL A 197 11.56 18.55 17.70
CA VAL A 197 11.32 17.76 18.92
C VAL A 197 10.98 16.33 18.54
N GLU A 198 10.03 16.14 17.62
CA GLU A 198 9.63 14.83 17.08
C GLU A 198 10.83 14.10 16.49
N LYS A 199 11.69 14.80 15.75
CA LYS A 199 12.93 14.22 15.20
C LYS A 199 13.81 13.61 16.26
N LYS A 200 13.99 14.26 17.40
CA LYS A 200 14.82 13.76 18.50
C LYS A 200 14.20 12.51 19.11
N GLU A 201 12.88 12.50 19.29
CA GLU A 201 12.15 11.36 19.80
C GLU A 201 12.25 10.16 18.85
N VAL A 202 11.92 10.36 17.57
CA VAL A 202 12.03 9.33 16.53
C VAL A 202 13.46 8.82 16.41
N SER A 203 14.46 9.71 16.42
CA SER A 203 15.87 9.30 16.38
C SER A 203 16.27 8.48 17.60
N SER A 204 15.79 8.82 18.79
CA SER A 204 16.06 8.08 20.02
C SER A 204 15.47 6.67 19.98
N VAL A 205 14.20 6.55 19.57
CA VAL A 205 13.51 5.27 19.41
C VAL A 205 14.21 4.41 18.35
N LEU A 206 14.51 4.99 17.20
CA LEU A 206 15.17 4.30 16.10
C LEU A 206 16.58 3.82 16.49
N HIS A 207 17.36 4.66 17.18
CA HIS A 207 18.66 4.28 17.71
C HIS A 207 18.54 3.11 18.71
N LYS A 208 17.56 3.15 19.62
CA LYS A 208 17.29 2.06 20.57
C LYS A 208 16.86 0.77 19.87
N CYS A 209 16.03 0.84 18.83
CA CYS A 209 15.60 -0.34 18.07
C CYS A 209 16.75 -0.97 17.29
N LEU A 210 17.60 -0.15 16.67
CA LEU A 210 18.72 -0.66 15.87
C LEU A 210 19.88 -1.15 16.75
N SER A 211 20.11 -0.55 17.91
CA SER A 211 21.12 -1.02 18.86
C SER A 211 20.76 -2.36 19.50
N THR A 212 19.48 -2.65 19.69
CA THR A 212 18.99 -3.90 20.28
C THR A 212 18.85 -5.04 19.28
N ARG A 213 18.66 -4.74 17.98
CA ARG A 213 18.34 -5.74 16.96
C ARG A 213 19.47 -6.04 15.97
N LEU A 214 20.48 -5.18 15.87
CA LEU A 214 21.57 -5.30 14.89
C LEU A 214 22.93 -5.24 15.57
N GLU A 215 23.86 -6.04 15.05
CA GLU A 215 25.28 -5.96 15.40
C GLU A 215 25.93 -4.68 14.84
N ALA A 216 27.17 -4.39 15.24
CA ALA A 216 27.86 -3.18 14.83
C ALA A 216 28.07 -3.11 13.30
N CYS A 217 28.50 -4.21 12.68
CA CYS A 217 28.72 -4.30 11.23
C CYS A 217 27.43 -4.14 10.43
N ASP A 218 26.30 -4.67 10.92
CA ASP A 218 25.01 -4.60 10.24
C ASP A 218 24.42 -3.18 10.19
N LYS A 219 24.81 -2.31 11.13
CA LYS A 219 24.36 -0.91 11.15
C LYS A 219 24.95 -0.08 10.02
N GLU A 220 26.08 -0.50 9.46
CA GLU A 220 26.77 0.20 8.37
C GLU A 220 26.21 -0.15 6.98
N VAL A 221 25.27 -1.11 6.91
CA VAL A 221 24.62 -1.49 5.65
C VAL A 221 23.87 -0.31 5.06
N SER A 222 24.09 -0.02 3.77
CA SER A 222 23.54 1.17 3.10
C SER A 222 22.01 1.27 3.18
N GLN A 223 21.30 0.14 3.16
CA GLN A 223 19.84 0.12 3.32
C GLN A 223 19.40 0.53 4.72
N VAL A 224 20.17 0.17 5.76
CA VAL A 224 19.90 0.61 7.13
C VAL A 224 20.08 2.11 7.21
N ILE A 225 21.24 2.63 6.81
CA ILE A 225 21.56 4.07 6.83
C ILE A 225 20.49 4.88 6.08
N LEU A 226 20.12 4.45 4.87
CA LEU A 226 19.07 5.09 4.09
C LEU A 226 17.74 5.13 4.84
N LEU A 227 17.30 4.01 5.42
CA LEU A 227 16.08 3.94 6.21
C LEU A 227 16.12 4.87 7.42
N GLN A 228 17.26 4.95 8.12
CA GLN A 228 17.43 5.85 9.27
C GLN A 228 17.23 7.31 8.85
N ASN A 229 17.89 7.74 7.77
CA ASN A 229 17.82 9.12 7.30
C ASN A 229 16.38 9.52 6.93
N LEU A 230 15.65 8.63 6.27
CA LEU A 230 14.29 8.90 5.83
C LEU A 230 13.29 8.89 6.99
N THR A 231 13.45 7.96 7.93
CA THR A 231 12.54 7.83 9.08
C THR A 231 12.60 9.09 9.95
N VAL A 232 13.74 9.78 10.01
CA VAL A 232 13.87 11.08 10.70
C VAL A 232 13.13 12.21 9.96
N CYS A 233 12.83 12.05 8.67
CA CYS A 233 11.95 12.95 7.92
C CYS A 233 10.48 12.45 7.87
N ASP A 234 10.17 11.37 8.61
CA ASP A 234 8.88 10.67 8.64
C ASP A 234 8.42 10.15 7.27
N ILE A 235 9.39 9.68 6.50
CA ILE A 235 9.20 8.96 5.24
C ILE A 235 9.85 7.60 5.38
N THR A 236 9.22 6.56 4.88
CA THR A 236 9.79 5.22 4.85
C THR A 236 9.34 4.47 3.61
N PHE A 237 9.93 3.31 3.37
CA PHE A 237 9.59 2.49 2.23
C PHE A 237 9.51 1.01 2.58
N LYS A 238 8.76 0.25 1.78
CA LYS A 238 8.61 -1.20 1.96
C LYS A 238 8.53 -1.92 0.62
N HIS A 239 9.57 -2.70 0.33
CA HIS A 239 9.54 -3.66 -0.78
C HIS A 239 10.06 -5.04 -0.36
N SER A 240 9.78 -6.05 -1.18
CA SER A 240 10.11 -7.45 -0.87
C SER A 240 11.60 -7.72 -0.69
N GLY A 241 12.46 -6.91 -1.35
CA GLY A 241 13.92 -6.98 -1.26
C GLY A 241 14.56 -6.29 -0.05
N MET A 242 13.75 -5.74 0.88
CA MET A 242 14.30 -5.22 2.14
C MET A 242 14.70 -6.34 3.09
N ILE A 243 15.73 -6.06 3.90
CA ILE A 243 16.15 -6.90 5.01
C ILE A 243 14.95 -7.13 5.95
N LEU A 244 14.72 -8.39 6.33
CA LEU A 244 13.53 -8.81 7.09
C LEU A 244 13.38 -8.06 8.41
N LEU A 245 14.49 -7.80 9.10
CA LEU A 245 14.53 -7.05 10.37
C LEU A 245 14.05 -5.59 10.20
N LEU A 246 14.28 -4.99 9.04
CA LEU A 246 13.88 -3.61 8.74
C LEU A 246 12.41 -3.46 8.39
N LYS A 247 11.76 -4.53 7.90
CA LYS A 247 10.34 -4.52 7.50
C LYS A 247 9.38 -4.25 8.67
N GLY A 248 9.82 -4.49 9.91
CA GLY A 248 9.04 -4.17 11.11
C GLY A 248 9.12 -2.70 11.49
N LEU A 249 10.23 -2.02 11.17
CA LEU A 249 10.46 -0.62 11.55
C LEU A 249 9.64 0.36 10.71
N SER A 250 9.33 0.00 9.45
CA SER A 250 8.58 0.88 8.53
C SER A 250 7.07 0.99 8.82
N ASN A 251 6.56 0.35 9.87
CA ASN A 251 5.13 0.39 10.20
C ASN A 251 4.70 1.62 11.04
N HIS A 252 5.64 2.49 11.45
CA HIS A 252 5.39 3.55 12.44
C HIS A 252 5.59 4.99 11.91
N VAL A 253 5.41 5.19 10.60
CA VAL A 253 5.83 6.42 9.89
C VAL A 253 4.66 7.03 9.13
N GLN A 254 4.62 8.36 9.00
CA GLN A 254 3.54 9.08 8.32
C GLN A 254 3.42 8.78 6.83
N ILE A 255 4.53 8.69 6.10
CA ILE A 255 4.50 8.29 4.68
C ILE A 255 5.22 6.95 4.49
N LEU A 256 4.50 5.98 3.91
CA LEU A 256 5.04 4.69 3.53
C LEU A 256 4.93 4.49 2.01
N VAL A 257 6.07 4.32 1.34
CA VAL A 257 6.19 4.07 -0.11
C VAL A 257 6.42 2.58 -0.43
#